data_AF-A0A3N5AIR1-F1
#
_entry.id   AF-A0A3N5AIR1-F1
#
_cell.length_a   1.000
_cell.length_b   1.000
_cell.length_c   1.000
_cell.angle_alpha   90.00
_cell.angle_beta   90.00
_cell.angle_gamma   90.00
#
_symmetry.space_group_name_H-M   'P 1'
#
loop_
_entity.id
_entity.type
_entity.pdbx_description
1 polymer ?
#
loop_
_entity_poly.entity_id
_entity_poly.type
_entity_poly.pdbx_seq_one_letter_code
_entity_poly.pdbx_strand_id
1 'polypeptide(L)'
;MSPPLRRPAVTAALLGPLLAATACGIKPTGVVESGAAARVAVARAGAATAYFVTPDGGLAPAPQPEYTQGGPRGSVIGLLRGPGPAEQDAGLRTRVPVLGEEAAEGGVSVTVTDRLEVSLPFPVAGLDPLGRRQLVCSALSTVDPLYEVTLRGTDTSLDPARCDAGR
;
A
#
# COMPACT_ATOMS: atom_id res chain seq x y z
N MET A 1 -79.62 38.09 20.57
CA MET A 1 -79.12 39.18 19.69
C MET A 1 -79.10 38.66 18.25
N SER A 2 -79.88 39.29 17.37
CA SER A 2 -79.85 39.15 15.91
C SER A 2 -78.81 40.12 15.29
N PRO A 3 -78.72 40.32 13.96
CA PRO A 3 -78.00 39.61 12.89
C PRO A 3 -76.93 40.59 12.27
N PRO A 4 -76.55 40.70 10.96
CA PRO A 4 -76.87 39.95 9.73
C PRO A 4 -75.74 39.68 8.69
N LEU A 5 -76.06 38.70 7.83
CA LEU A 5 -75.88 38.59 6.36
C LEU A 5 -74.99 39.61 5.61
N ARG A 6 -74.19 39.12 4.64
CA ARG A 6 -74.44 39.26 3.17
C ARG A 6 -73.40 38.49 2.30
N ARG A 7 -73.93 37.71 1.35
CA ARG A 7 -73.31 37.18 0.08
C ARG A 7 -73.07 38.37 -0.90
N PRO A 8 -72.43 38.27 -2.10
CA PRO A 8 -72.14 37.12 -3.01
C PRO A 8 -70.68 37.20 -3.56
N ALA A 9 -70.15 36.43 -4.51
CA ALA A 9 -70.56 36.16 -5.89
C ALA A 9 -69.50 35.20 -6.50
N VAL A 10 -69.90 34.11 -7.18
CA VAL A 10 -70.02 34.01 -8.65
C VAL A 10 -68.71 33.59 -9.32
N THR A 11 -68.72 32.33 -9.83
CA THR A 11 -68.02 31.80 -11.03
C THR A 11 -66.48 31.87 -11.04
N ALA A 12 -65.71 30.94 -11.58
CA ALA A 12 -65.88 30.18 -12.80
C ALA A 12 -64.78 29.10 -12.89
N ALA A 13 -65.00 28.16 -13.80
CA ALA A 13 -63.98 27.40 -14.56
C ALA A 13 -63.14 26.37 -13.76
N LEU A 14 -63.44 25.06 -13.86
CA LEU A 14 -62.99 24.19 -14.96
C LEU A 14 -61.58 24.56 -15.44
N LEU A 15 -60.54 24.00 -14.83
CA LEU A 15 -59.19 23.80 -15.40
C LEU A 15 -58.34 22.98 -14.40
N GLY A 16 -58.71 21.72 -14.18
CA GLY A 16 -58.15 20.87 -13.13
C GLY A 16 -57.23 19.70 -13.55
N PRO A 17 -57.23 19.15 -14.78
CA PRO A 17 -56.47 17.91 -15.03
C PRO A 17 -55.32 18.06 -16.05
N LEU A 18 -54.55 19.15 -16.05
CA LEU A 18 -53.46 19.36 -17.03
C LEU A 18 -52.05 19.51 -16.44
N LEU A 19 -51.87 19.37 -15.11
CA LEU A 19 -50.56 19.51 -14.45
C LEU A 19 -49.81 18.18 -14.18
N ALA A 20 -50.30 17.04 -14.69
CA ALA A 20 -49.75 15.72 -14.34
C ALA A 20 -48.79 15.10 -15.40
N ALA A 21 -48.21 15.88 -16.32
CA ALA A 21 -47.50 15.32 -17.48
C ALA A 21 -46.12 15.92 -17.82
N THR A 22 -45.43 16.57 -16.87
CA THR A 22 -44.00 16.93 -17.07
C THR A 22 -43.15 16.55 -15.86
N ALA A 23 -43.29 15.33 -15.36
CA ALA A 23 -42.19 14.70 -14.64
C ALA A 23 -41.31 14.01 -15.69
N CYS A 24 -40.29 14.71 -16.18
CA CYS A 24 -39.23 14.09 -16.96
C CYS A 24 -38.52 13.10 -16.02
N GLY A 25 -38.86 11.82 -16.14
CA GLY A 25 -38.34 10.77 -15.28
C GLY A 25 -36.83 10.67 -15.45
N ILE A 26 -36.09 10.96 -14.38
CA ILE A 26 -34.69 10.55 -14.30
C ILE A 26 -34.71 9.03 -14.21
N LYS A 27 -34.28 8.35 -15.28
CA LYS A 27 -34.04 6.91 -15.23
C LYS A 27 -33.08 6.67 -14.06
N PRO A 28 -33.38 5.76 -13.11
CA PRO A 28 -32.42 5.41 -12.08
C PRO A 28 -31.18 4.89 -12.80
N THR A 29 -30.15 5.73 -12.87
CA THR A 29 -28.80 5.26 -13.16
C THR A 29 -28.49 4.34 -11.99
N GLY A 30 -28.42 3.04 -12.26
CA GLY A 30 -28.08 2.07 -11.23
C GLY A 30 -26.87 2.57 -10.45
N VAL A 31 -26.82 2.26 -9.16
CA VAL A 31 -25.66 2.58 -8.34
C VAL A 31 -24.47 1.89 -8.99
N VAL A 32 -23.58 2.69 -9.60
CA VAL A 32 -22.26 2.20 -9.96
C VAL A 32 -21.49 2.20 -8.64
N GLU A 33 -21.29 1.02 -8.07
CA GLU A 33 -20.37 0.84 -6.96
C GLU A 33 -19.05 1.47 -7.40
N SER A 34 -18.72 2.62 -6.79
CA SER A 34 -17.38 3.15 -6.92
C SER A 34 -16.49 2.06 -6.36
N GLY A 35 -15.69 1.42 -7.23
CA GLY A 35 -14.83 0.31 -6.83
C GLY A 35 -14.12 0.62 -5.52
N ALA A 36 -13.94 -0.40 -4.67
CA ALA A 36 -13.44 -0.22 -3.31
C ALA A 36 -12.24 0.74 -3.27
N ALA A 37 -12.29 1.73 -2.37
CA ALA A 37 -11.24 2.72 -2.25
C ALA A 37 -9.89 2.02 -2.02
N ALA A 38 -8.86 2.46 -2.74
CA ALA A 38 -7.49 1.98 -2.54
C ALA A 38 -7.11 2.21 -1.08
N ARG A 39 -6.94 1.13 -0.31
CA ARG A 39 -6.46 1.21 1.07
C ARG A 39 -4.95 1.31 1.02
N VAL A 40 -4.42 2.48 1.38
CA VAL A 40 -2.97 2.65 1.58
C VAL A 40 -2.67 2.32 3.03
N ALA A 41 -1.98 1.20 3.28
CA ALA A 41 -1.48 0.89 4.60
C ALA A 41 -0.30 1.82 4.92
N VAL A 42 -0.54 2.86 5.71
CA VAL A 42 0.54 3.72 6.20
C VAL A 42 1.26 2.97 7.31
N ALA A 43 2.51 2.58 7.08
CA ALA A 43 3.34 1.95 8.10
C ALA A 43 3.41 2.85 9.35
N ARG A 44 3.16 2.27 10.52
CA ARG A 44 3.35 2.97 11.80
C ARG A 44 4.85 3.25 11.95
N ALA A 45 5.23 4.41 12.51
CA ALA A 45 6.64 4.72 12.70
C ALA A 45 7.36 3.58 13.44
N GLY A 46 8.42 3.04 12.84
CA GLY A 46 9.16 1.90 13.36
C GLY A 46 8.59 0.51 13.05
N ALA A 47 7.47 0.40 12.33
CA ALA A 47 6.97 -0.88 11.85
C ALA A 47 7.87 -1.43 10.74
N ALA A 48 8.18 -2.72 10.79
CA ALA A 48 8.92 -3.38 9.73
C ALA A 48 8.17 -3.21 8.40
N THR A 49 8.91 -2.88 7.35
CA THR A 49 8.35 -2.65 6.01
C THR A 49 9.23 -3.32 4.97
N ALA A 50 8.61 -4.15 4.12
CA ALA A 50 9.26 -4.72 2.94
C ALA A 50 8.94 -3.85 1.72
N TYR A 51 9.94 -3.59 0.87
CA TYR A 51 9.73 -2.90 -0.39
C TYR A 51 9.59 -3.92 -1.51
N PHE A 52 8.37 -4.04 -2.04
CA PHE A 52 8.06 -4.91 -3.18
C PHE A 52 8.00 -4.12 -4.48
N VAL A 53 8.10 -4.82 -5.60
CA VAL A 53 8.08 -4.22 -6.93
C VAL A 53 6.65 -4.11 -7.43
N THR A 54 6.26 -2.93 -7.90
CA THR A 54 4.95 -2.72 -8.54
C THR A 54 4.92 -3.30 -9.95
N PRO A 55 3.73 -3.49 -10.54
CA PRO A 55 3.59 -3.86 -11.95
C PRO A 55 4.36 -2.94 -12.90
N ASP A 56 4.37 -1.63 -12.60
CA ASP A 56 5.05 -0.59 -13.39
C ASP A 56 6.57 -0.53 -13.17
N GLY A 57 7.12 -1.39 -12.30
CA GLY A 57 8.56 -1.47 -12.03
C GLY A 57 9.09 -0.50 -10.97
N GLY A 58 8.21 0.20 -10.25
CA GLY A 58 8.54 0.99 -9.07
C GLY A 58 8.70 0.12 -7.81
N LEU A 59 9.06 0.73 -6.68
CA LEU A 59 9.02 0.08 -5.37
C LEU A 59 7.85 0.63 -4.56
N ALA A 60 7.06 -0.27 -3.97
CA ALA A 60 5.99 0.04 -3.05
C ALA A 60 6.33 -0.49 -1.65
N PRO A 61 6.24 0.34 -0.60
CA PRO A 61 6.36 -0.14 0.78
C PRO A 61 5.12 -0.96 1.16
N ALA A 62 5.35 -2.11 1.78
CA ALA A 62 4.32 -2.98 2.34
C ALA A 62 4.65 -3.23 3.83
N PRO A 63 3.77 -2.84 4.77
CA PRO A 63 3.94 -3.13 6.18
C PRO A 63 4.07 -4.64 6.43
N GLN A 64 4.95 -5.00 7.36
CA GLN A 64 5.28 -6.38 7.73
C GLN A 64 5.15 -6.53 9.26
N PRO A 65 3.93 -6.42 9.81
CA PRO A 65 3.72 -6.31 11.25
C PRO A 65 4.30 -7.49 12.03
N GLU A 66 4.28 -8.70 11.46
CA GLU A 66 4.81 -9.94 12.04
C GLU A 66 6.32 -9.84 12.32
N TYR A 67 7.04 -9.02 11.56
CA TYR A 67 8.49 -8.90 11.62
C TYR A 67 8.98 -7.64 12.35
N THR A 68 8.07 -6.84 12.91
CA THR A 68 8.40 -5.54 13.53
C THR A 68 9.42 -5.65 14.66
N GLN A 69 9.34 -6.72 15.46
CA GLN A 69 10.26 -6.91 16.60
C GLN A 69 11.71 -7.20 16.17
N GLY A 70 11.93 -7.58 14.91
CA GLY A 70 13.26 -7.85 14.36
C GLY A 70 13.97 -6.63 13.80
N GLY A 71 13.35 -5.43 13.83
CA GLY A 71 13.93 -4.20 13.28
C GLY A 71 14.37 -4.34 11.81
N PRO A 72 15.59 -3.89 11.44
CA PRO A 72 16.11 -4.03 10.08
C PRO A 72 16.14 -5.47 9.59
N ARG A 73 16.55 -6.40 10.48
CA ARG A 73 16.62 -7.84 10.17
C ARG A 73 15.24 -8.39 9.86
N GLY A 74 14.25 -8.06 10.69
CA GLY A 74 12.86 -8.48 10.48
C GLY A 74 12.32 -7.99 9.13
N SER A 75 12.60 -6.74 8.77
CA SER A 75 12.16 -6.17 7.49
C SER A 75 12.78 -6.86 6.28
N VAL A 76 14.07 -7.22 6.35
CA VAL A 76 14.74 -8.03 5.32
C VAL A 76 14.14 -9.44 5.26
N ILE A 77 13.85 -10.06 6.40
CA ILE A 77 13.21 -11.37 6.45
C ILE A 77 11.81 -11.30 5.80
N GLY A 78 10.98 -10.33 6.15
CA GLY A 78 9.66 -10.13 5.52
C GLY A 78 9.76 -10.01 3.99
N LEU A 79 10.74 -9.24 3.49
CA LEU A 79 10.99 -9.18 2.04
C LEU A 79 11.36 -10.55 1.43
N LEU A 80 12.22 -11.32 2.10
CA LEU A 80 12.67 -12.64 1.65
C LEU A 80 11.59 -13.72 1.80
N ARG A 81 10.56 -13.50 2.60
CA ARG A 81 9.35 -14.35 2.62
C ARG A 81 8.44 -14.09 1.44
N GLY A 82 8.65 -12.96 0.76
CA GLY A 82 7.92 -12.56 -0.42
C GLY A 82 6.62 -11.80 -0.09
N PRO A 83 5.90 -11.32 -1.12
CA PRO A 83 4.63 -10.64 -0.94
C PRO A 83 3.58 -11.59 -0.35
N GLY A 84 2.80 -11.12 0.62
CA GLY A 84 1.65 -11.84 1.15
C GLY A 84 0.46 -11.80 0.19
N PRO A 85 -0.69 -12.42 0.55
CA PRO A 85 -1.86 -12.47 -0.32
C PRO A 85 -2.35 -11.09 -0.77
N ALA A 86 -2.39 -10.11 0.14
CA ALA A 86 -2.85 -8.76 -0.19
C ALA A 86 -1.89 -8.03 -1.14
N GLU A 87 -0.58 -8.21 -0.96
CA GLU A 87 0.43 -7.66 -1.86
C GLU A 87 0.37 -8.33 -3.25
N GLN A 88 0.16 -9.64 -3.29
CA GLN A 88 0.00 -10.40 -4.53
C GLN A 88 -1.26 -9.98 -5.29
N ASP A 89 -2.38 -9.79 -4.60
CA ASP A 89 -3.63 -9.28 -5.18
C ASP A 89 -3.45 -7.87 -5.76
N ALA A 90 -2.56 -7.06 -5.17
CA ALA A 90 -2.15 -5.75 -5.68
C ALA A 90 -1.10 -5.84 -6.83
N GLY A 91 -0.74 -7.05 -7.27
CA GLY A 91 0.25 -7.29 -8.32
C GLY A 91 1.70 -7.01 -7.90
N LEU A 92 1.96 -6.90 -6.60
CA LEU A 92 3.31 -6.70 -6.09
C LEU A 92 4.11 -7.99 -6.21
N ARG A 93 5.38 -7.85 -6.60
CA ARG A 93 6.30 -8.97 -6.83
C ARG A 93 7.64 -8.72 -6.14
N THR A 94 8.45 -9.76 -6.01
CA THR A 94 9.83 -9.64 -5.52
C THR A 94 10.83 -10.01 -6.63
N ARG A 95 12.00 -9.35 -6.62
CA ARG A 95 13.15 -9.63 -7.49
C ARG A 95 14.33 -10.23 -6.72
N VAL A 96 14.12 -10.59 -5.46
CA VAL A 96 15.09 -11.31 -4.65
C VAL A 96 14.58 -12.73 -4.38
N PRO A 97 15.47 -13.69 -4.06
CA PRO A 97 15.08 -15.05 -3.74
C PRO A 97 14.04 -15.09 -2.61
N VAL A 98 12.99 -15.90 -2.79
CA VAL A 98 12.03 -16.21 -1.72
C VAL A 98 12.54 -17.40 -0.93
N LEU A 99 12.61 -17.27 0.39
CA LEU A 99 13.15 -18.26 1.30
C LEU A 99 12.08 -18.84 2.23
N GLY A 100 12.30 -20.09 2.65
CA GLY A 100 11.61 -20.68 3.80
C GLY A 100 11.91 -19.90 5.08
N GLU A 101 11.04 -20.02 6.09
CA GLU A 101 11.15 -19.28 7.35
C GLU A 101 12.45 -19.58 8.08
N GLU A 102 12.78 -20.87 8.23
CA GLU A 102 14.01 -21.32 8.88
C GLU A 102 15.26 -20.81 8.17
N ALA A 103 15.25 -20.79 6.83
CA ALA A 103 16.38 -20.31 6.03
C ALA A 103 16.55 -18.78 6.13
N ALA A 104 15.45 -18.02 6.16
CA ALA A 104 15.50 -16.58 6.32
C ALA A 104 15.94 -16.19 7.75
N GLU A 105 15.37 -16.83 8.77
CA GLU A 105 15.73 -16.56 10.17
C GLU A 105 17.17 -17.01 10.47
N GLY A 106 17.57 -18.22 10.09
CA GLY A 106 18.93 -18.69 10.35
C GLY A 106 20.00 -18.00 9.50
N GLY A 107 19.64 -17.53 8.31
CA GLY A 107 20.58 -17.08 7.29
C GLY A 107 20.79 -15.56 7.21
N VAL A 108 19.87 -14.76 7.77
CA VAL A 108 19.98 -13.30 7.73
C VAL A 108 20.55 -12.77 9.04
N SER A 109 21.63 -12.01 8.95
CA SER A 109 22.17 -11.23 10.06
C SER A 109 22.31 -9.76 9.68
N VAL A 110 22.11 -8.89 10.66
CA VAL A 110 22.30 -7.44 10.50
C VAL A 110 23.20 -6.94 11.60
N THR A 111 24.18 -6.12 11.24
CA THR A 111 25.04 -5.41 12.18
C THR A 111 24.97 -3.92 11.90
N VAL A 112 24.79 -3.13 12.96
CA VAL A 112 24.73 -1.67 12.90
C VAL A 112 26.01 -1.12 13.52
N THR A 113 26.83 -0.46 12.71
CA THR A 113 28.05 0.25 13.14
C THR A 113 27.95 1.73 12.72
N ASP A 114 28.99 2.26 12.07
CA ASP A 114 28.95 3.45 11.21
C ASP A 114 28.07 3.27 9.96
N ARG A 115 27.77 2.03 9.58
CA ARG A 115 26.92 1.64 8.45
C ARG A 115 26.00 0.47 8.83
N LEU A 116 25.05 0.14 7.95
CA LEU A 116 24.20 -1.03 8.10
C LEU A 116 24.75 -2.18 7.26
N GLU A 117 25.24 -3.24 7.89
CA GLU A 117 25.71 -4.43 7.17
C GLU A 117 24.66 -5.53 7.23
N VAL A 118 24.26 -6.06 6.07
CA VAL A 118 23.26 -7.13 5.95
C VAL A 118 23.92 -8.34 5.31
N SER A 119 24.02 -9.44 6.05
CA SER A 119 24.47 -10.72 5.49
C SER A 119 23.28 -11.57 5.06
N LEU A 120 23.37 -12.16 3.87
CA LEU A 120 22.30 -12.90 3.20
C LEU A 120 22.77 -14.34 2.90
N PRO A 121 21.88 -15.34 2.98
CA PRO A 121 22.24 -16.74 2.80
C PRO A 121 22.29 -17.18 1.31
N PHE A 122 22.46 -16.24 0.39
CA PHE A 122 22.49 -16.48 -1.05
C PHE A 122 23.50 -15.55 -1.75
N PRO A 123 23.94 -15.88 -2.97
CA PRO A 123 24.87 -15.04 -3.72
C PRO A 123 24.23 -13.70 -4.12
N VAL A 124 24.99 -12.61 -3.98
CA VAL A 124 24.53 -11.24 -4.26
C VAL A 124 25.16 -10.63 -5.53
N ALA A 125 26.20 -11.24 -6.11
CA ALA A 125 26.85 -10.70 -7.31
C ALA A 125 25.89 -10.59 -8.51
N GLY A 126 24.92 -11.51 -8.59
CA GLY A 126 23.93 -11.56 -9.67
C GLY A 126 22.63 -10.80 -9.41
N LEU A 127 22.52 -10.05 -8.31
CA LEU A 127 21.31 -9.29 -8.02
C LEU A 127 21.09 -8.22 -9.07
N ASP A 128 19.89 -8.19 -9.65
CA ASP A 128 19.51 -7.08 -10.52
C ASP A 128 19.38 -5.78 -9.70
N PRO A 129 19.52 -4.59 -10.34
CA PRO A 129 19.51 -3.31 -9.64
C PRO A 129 18.25 -3.08 -8.80
N LEU A 130 17.11 -3.62 -9.23
CA LEU A 130 15.83 -3.46 -8.57
C LEU A 130 15.75 -4.38 -7.35
N GLY A 131 16.20 -5.65 -7.47
CA GLY A 131 16.36 -6.56 -6.33
C GLY A 131 17.31 -6.02 -5.26
N ARG A 132 18.45 -5.44 -5.66
CA ARG A 132 19.36 -4.75 -4.72
C ARG A 132 18.65 -3.60 -3.99
N ARG A 133 17.88 -2.77 -4.71
CA ARG A 133 17.11 -1.67 -4.11
C ARG A 133 16.04 -2.16 -3.13
N GLN A 134 15.35 -3.27 -3.42
CA GLN A 134 14.40 -3.86 -2.47
C GLN A 134 15.05 -4.19 -1.13
N LEU A 135 16.22 -4.85 -1.16
CA LEU A 135 16.96 -5.22 0.04
C LEU A 135 17.40 -3.98 0.83
N VAL A 136 18.01 -3.01 0.15
CA VAL A 136 18.51 -1.77 0.77
C VAL A 136 17.37 -0.98 1.44
N CYS A 137 16.26 -0.76 0.73
CA CYS A 137 15.14 0.00 1.28
C CYS A 137 14.42 -0.72 2.42
N SER A 138 14.29 -2.04 2.34
CA SER A 138 13.68 -2.83 3.43
C SER A 138 14.55 -2.83 4.68
N ALA A 139 15.87 -2.97 4.53
CA ALA A 139 16.82 -2.92 5.65
C ALA A 139 16.80 -1.57 6.38
N LEU A 140 16.58 -0.47 5.65
CA LEU A 140 16.51 0.88 6.22
C LEU A 140 15.14 1.24 6.83
N SER A 141 14.11 0.41 6.67
CA SER A 141 12.72 0.80 6.99
C SER A 141 12.46 1.15 8.46
N THR A 142 13.30 0.65 9.38
CA THR A 142 13.16 0.88 10.82
C THR A 142 14.34 1.62 11.44
N VAL A 143 15.26 2.14 10.63
CA VAL A 143 16.45 2.89 11.07
C VAL A 143 16.56 4.21 10.32
N ASP A 144 17.56 5.02 10.65
CA ASP A 144 17.78 6.29 9.98
C ASP A 144 18.01 6.07 8.46
N PRO A 145 17.26 6.72 7.56
CA PRO A 145 17.44 6.58 6.11
C PRO A 145 18.80 7.11 5.60
N LEU A 146 19.57 7.80 6.44
CA LEU A 146 20.93 8.28 6.14
C LEU A 146 22.00 7.19 6.28
N TYR A 147 21.70 6.01 6.84
CA TYR A 147 22.64 4.90 6.81
C TYR A 147 22.91 4.43 5.38
N GLU A 148 24.15 4.05 5.10
CA GLU A 148 24.50 3.27 3.92
C GLU A 148 24.42 1.79 4.25
N VAL A 149 23.93 1.01 3.30
CA VAL A 149 23.74 -0.44 3.45
C VAL A 149 24.78 -1.17 2.62
N THR A 150 25.59 -2.00 3.27
CA THR A 150 26.45 -2.99 2.61
C THR A 150 25.72 -4.33 2.59
N LEU A 151 25.51 -4.91 1.40
CA LEU A 151 24.94 -6.24 1.25
C LEU A 151 26.06 -7.26 1.08
N ARG A 152 26.09 -8.28 1.95
CA ARG A 152 27.05 -9.39 1.89
C ARG A 152 26.31 -10.69 1.59
N GLY A 153 26.61 -11.28 0.43
CA GLY A 153 26.14 -12.61 0.07
C GLY A 153 27.14 -13.68 0.44
N THR A 154 26.86 -14.90 0.00
CA THR A 154 27.77 -16.04 0.14
C THR A 154 28.97 -16.00 -0.80
N ASP A 155 28.92 -15.14 -1.83
CA ASP A 155 29.90 -15.02 -2.90
C ASP A 155 30.72 -13.72 -2.84
N THR A 156 30.08 -12.59 -2.56
CA THR A 156 30.71 -11.26 -2.56
C THR A 156 30.02 -10.29 -1.60
N SER A 157 30.61 -9.11 -1.44
CA SER A 157 29.94 -7.95 -0.84
C SER A 157 29.76 -6.88 -1.91
N LEU A 158 28.57 -6.27 -1.95
CA LEU A 158 28.27 -5.17 -2.84
C LEU A 158 28.68 -3.85 -2.20
N ASP A 159 29.00 -2.85 -3.03
CA ASP A 159 29.29 -1.50 -2.55
C ASP A 159 28.15 -0.94 -1.68
N PRO A 160 28.46 -0.06 -0.72
CA PRO A 160 27.43 0.60 0.08
C PRO A 160 26.40 1.33 -0.80
N ALA A 161 25.13 1.24 -0.42
CA ALA A 161 24.04 1.90 -1.13
C ALA A 161 23.04 2.55 -0.16
N ARG A 162 22.36 3.58 -0.63
CA ARG A 162 21.26 4.25 0.08
C ARG A 162 19.93 3.89 -0.58
N CYS A 163 18.85 3.98 0.18
CA CYS A 163 17.52 3.88 -0.40
C CYS A 163 17.15 5.19 -1.13
N ASP A 164 16.66 5.05 -2.36
CA ASP A 164 16.17 6.14 -3.21
C ASP A 164 14.66 6.04 -3.48
N ALA A 165 13.97 5.06 -2.90
CA ALA A 165 12.52 4.91 -3.07
C ALA A 165 11.79 6.15 -2.55
N GLY A 166 11.07 6.84 -3.45
CA GLY A 166 10.32 8.06 -3.14
C GLY A 166 11.06 9.39 -3.34
N ARG A 167 12.28 9.36 -3.90
CA ARG A 167 12.95 10.57 -4.42
C ARG A 167 12.72 10.75 -5.92
#